data_AF-A0A2V8PA84-F1
#
_entry.id   AF-A0A2V8PA84-F1
#
_cell.length_a   1.000
_cell.length_b   1.000
_cell.length_c   1.000
_cell.angle_alpha   90.00
_cell.angle_beta   90.00
_cell.angle_gamma   90.00
#
_symmetry.space_group_name_H-M   'P 1'
#
loop_
_entity.id
_entity.type
_entity.pdbx_description
1 polymer ?
#
loop_
_entity_poly.entity_id
_entity_poly.type
_entity_poly.pdbx_seq_one_letter_code
_entity_poly.pdbx_strand_id
1 'polypeptide(L)'
;MRGVLLLAVLSIKSSYSREEETPLESANDIPDTLQWWFGESGCWRIRTYALDHDVHAFQIGNSPQTTVELAKKNNQDNYGDVIATQHLIHFVDCSKRWELEAEFGRIGLVPRLQFDLSRFAFWKPDDAVYLTKSSPK
;
A
#
# COMPACT_ATOMS: atom_id res chain seq x y z
N MET A 1 -2.36 -16.55 0.86
CA MET A 1 -1.56 -16.06 -0.28
C MET A 1 -0.17 -15.75 0.24
N ARG A 2 0.89 -16.17 -0.46
CA ARG A 2 2.27 -15.86 -0.07
C ARG A 2 2.75 -14.60 -0.79
N GLY A 3 3.55 -13.77 -0.12
CA GLY A 3 4.18 -12.63 -0.79
C GLY A 3 4.86 -11.66 0.16
N VAL A 4 5.46 -10.63 -0.42
CA VAL A 4 6.10 -9.54 0.30
C VAL A 4 5.32 -8.25 0.04
N LEU A 5 5.03 -7.50 1.10
CA LEU A 5 4.43 -6.18 1.04
C LEU A 5 5.47 -5.12 1.43
N LEU A 6 5.84 -4.27 0.48
CA LEU A 6 6.52 -3.01 0.79
C LEU A 6 5.44 -1.95 0.99
N LEU A 7 5.29 -1.45 2.23
CA LEU A 7 4.29 -0.47 2.61
C LEU A 7 4.98 0.85 2.96
N ALA A 8 4.71 1.91 2.21
CA ALA A 8 5.02 3.28 2.59
C ALA A 8 3.74 3.99 3.04
N VAL A 9 3.78 4.56 4.24
CA VAL A 9 2.72 5.43 4.78
C VAL A 9 3.14 6.86 4.52
N LEU A 10 2.27 7.63 3.89
CA LEU A 10 2.58 8.99 3.47
C LEU A 10 2.17 10.01 4.54
N SER A 11 2.83 11.16 4.58
CA SER A 11 2.51 12.31 5.43
C SER A 11 1.46 13.24 4.80
N ILE A 12 0.70 12.72 3.83
CA ILE A 12 -0.34 13.42 3.08
C ILE A 12 -1.62 12.58 3.03
N LYS A 13 -2.73 13.25 2.71
CA LYS A 13 -4.01 12.65 2.32
C LYS A 13 -4.46 13.30 1.02
N SER A 14 -4.92 12.50 0.06
CA SER A 14 -5.29 13.02 -1.26
C SER A 14 -6.53 12.33 -1.85
N SER A 15 -7.05 12.91 -2.94
CA SER A 15 -8.10 12.40 -3.80
C SER A 15 -7.69 12.61 -5.25
N TYR A 16 -7.52 11.51 -5.99
CA TYR A 16 -7.16 11.61 -7.42
C TYR A 16 -8.28 12.27 -8.24
N SER A 17 -9.54 11.90 -7.95
CA SER A 17 -10.71 12.38 -8.70
C SER A 17 -10.99 13.87 -8.53
N ARG A 18 -10.58 14.45 -7.39
CA ARG A 18 -10.75 15.87 -7.06
C ARG A 18 -9.49 16.71 -7.27
N GLU A 19 -8.38 16.09 -7.66
CA GLU A 19 -7.07 16.75 -7.80
C GLU A 19 -6.67 17.49 -6.51
N GLU A 20 -6.96 16.88 -5.36
CA GLU A 20 -6.75 17.46 -4.03
C GLU A 20 -5.67 16.67 -3.28
N GLU A 21 -4.68 17.36 -2.73
CA GLU A 21 -3.63 16.79 -1.88
C GLU A 21 -3.33 17.77 -0.75
N THR A 22 -3.33 17.26 0.49
CA THR A 22 -3.08 18.07 1.69
C THR A 22 -2.18 17.31 2.66
N PRO A 23 -1.33 18.01 3.44
CA PRO A 23 -0.59 17.38 4.52
C PRO A 23 -1.54 16.85 5.60
N LEU A 24 -1.07 15.88 6.38
CA LEU A 24 -1.76 15.48 7.60
C LEU A 24 -1.58 16.57 8.66
N GLU A 25 -2.67 17.05 9.24
CA GLU A 25 -2.69 18.10 10.26
C GLU A 25 -2.82 17.51 11.68
N SER A 26 -3.32 16.27 11.78
CA SER A 26 -3.56 15.58 13.04
C SER A 26 -3.09 14.13 12.99
N ALA A 27 -2.71 13.59 14.14
CA ALA A 27 -2.40 12.16 14.29
C ALA A 27 -3.60 11.24 14.01
N ASN A 28 -4.83 11.79 13.98
CA ASN A 28 -6.04 11.06 13.64
C ASN A 28 -6.39 11.12 12.14
N ASP A 29 -5.63 11.88 11.34
CA ASP A 29 -5.85 11.90 9.90
C ASP A 29 -5.50 10.53 9.29
N ILE A 30 -6.24 10.18 8.25
CA ILE A 30 -6.04 8.93 7.52
C ILE A 30 -5.01 9.21 6.40
N PRO A 31 -3.82 8.58 6.44
CA PRO A 31 -2.78 8.80 5.45
C PRO A 31 -3.09 8.10 4.13
N ASP A 32 -2.60 8.66 3.04
CA ASP A 32 -2.40 7.89 1.81
C ASP A 32 -1.32 6.82 2.01
N THR A 33 -1.33 5.82 1.14
CA THR A 33 -0.29 4.78 1.14
C THR A 33 0.22 4.51 -0.27
N LEU A 34 1.52 4.21 -0.35
CA LEU A 34 2.16 3.70 -1.56
C LEU A 34 2.73 2.32 -1.25
N GLN A 35 2.28 1.32 -1.97
CA GLN A 35 2.51 -0.07 -1.65
C GLN A 35 2.98 -0.85 -2.86
N TRP A 36 3.80 -1.86 -2.61
CA TRP A 36 4.18 -2.84 -3.61
C TRP A 36 3.92 -4.25 -3.07
N TRP A 37 3.14 -5.02 -3.81
CA TRP A 37 2.91 -6.43 -3.53
C TRP A 37 3.74 -7.29 -4.48
N PHE A 38 4.56 -8.17 -3.92
CA PHE A 38 5.35 -9.16 -4.63
C PHE A 38 4.81 -10.54 -4.30
N GLY A 39 3.94 -11.06 -5.16
CA GLY A 39 3.31 -12.37 -5.00
C GLY A 39 3.53 -13.29 -6.19
N GLU A 40 2.95 -14.48 -6.12
CA GLU A 40 3.04 -15.50 -7.18
C GLU A 40 2.39 -15.05 -8.50
N SER A 41 1.41 -14.15 -8.43
CA SER A 41 0.71 -13.51 -9.55
C SER A 41 1.50 -12.36 -10.20
N GLY A 42 2.69 -12.07 -9.69
CA GLY A 42 3.56 -10.99 -10.15
C GLY A 42 3.67 -9.82 -9.17
N CYS A 43 4.18 -8.71 -9.68
CA CYS A 43 4.38 -7.49 -8.92
C CYS A 43 3.32 -6.44 -9.22
N TRP A 44 2.76 -5.85 -8.16
CA TRP A 44 1.74 -4.83 -8.23
C TRP A 44 2.18 -3.59 -7.47
N ARG A 45 2.06 -2.42 -8.10
CA ARG A 45 2.14 -1.11 -7.43
C ARG A 45 0.74 -0.67 -7.08
N ILE A 46 0.49 -0.36 -5.81
CA ILE A 46 -0.82 0.04 -5.29
C ILE A 46 -0.68 1.39 -4.60
N ARG A 47 -1.53 2.37 -4.95
CA ARG A 47 -1.66 3.64 -4.22
C ARG A 47 -3.08 3.75 -3.68
N THR A 48 -3.21 4.12 -2.40
CA THR A 48 -4.51 4.42 -1.78
C THR A 48 -4.64 5.93 -1.58
N TYR A 49 -5.84 6.44 -1.82
CA TYR A 49 -6.21 7.84 -1.67
C TYR A 49 -7.20 7.93 -0.51
N ALA A 50 -6.79 8.54 0.59
CA ALA A 50 -7.53 8.49 1.85
C ALA A 50 -8.81 9.35 1.83
N LEU A 51 -8.83 10.46 1.07
CA LEU A 51 -9.95 11.40 1.12
C LEU A 51 -11.23 10.86 0.47
N ASP A 52 -11.11 9.91 -0.44
CA ASP A 52 -12.23 9.30 -1.15
C ASP A 52 -12.19 7.77 -1.13
N HIS A 53 -11.30 7.15 -0.35
CA HIS A 53 -11.11 5.70 -0.29
C HIS A 53 -10.93 5.05 -1.68
N ASP A 54 -10.25 5.74 -2.58
CA ASP A 54 -9.88 5.22 -3.90
C ASP A 54 -8.59 4.39 -3.82
N VAL A 55 -8.46 3.40 -4.69
CA VAL A 55 -7.26 2.59 -4.84
C VAL A 55 -6.91 2.39 -6.30
N HIS A 56 -5.67 2.73 -6.64
CA HIS A 56 -5.10 2.47 -7.96
C HIS A 56 -4.11 1.33 -7.84
N ALA A 57 -4.39 0.22 -8.51
CA ALA A 57 -3.48 -0.91 -8.61
C ALA A 57 -3.00 -1.07 -10.05
N PHE A 58 -1.69 -1.10 -10.25
CA PHE A 58 -1.06 -1.29 -11.55
C PHE A 58 -0.12 -2.50 -11.51
N GLN A 59 -0.32 -3.44 -12.41
CA GLN A 59 0.57 -4.59 -12.55
C GLN A 59 1.83 -4.17 -13.29
N ILE A 60 2.98 -4.24 -12.61
CA ILE A 60 4.29 -3.89 -13.18
C ILE A 60 4.81 -5.04 -14.06
N GLY A 61 4.24 -6.24 -13.90
CA GLY A 61 4.52 -7.44 -14.68
C GLY A 61 5.21 -8.53 -13.86
N ASN A 62 5.51 -9.66 -14.51
CA ASN A 62 6.20 -10.82 -13.92
C ASN A 62 7.73 -10.73 -14.08
N SER A 63 8.26 -9.53 -14.33
CA SER A 63 9.67 -9.38 -14.67
C SER A 63 10.55 -9.69 -13.44
N PRO A 64 11.55 -10.58 -13.56
CA PRO A 64 12.53 -10.83 -12.50
C PRO A 64 13.39 -9.59 -12.15
N GLN A 65 13.25 -8.48 -12.90
CA GLN A 65 13.93 -7.20 -12.64
C GLN A 65 13.22 -6.33 -11.59
N THR A 66 11.94 -6.57 -11.28
CA THR A 66 11.22 -5.79 -10.28
C THR A 66 11.58 -6.30 -8.89
N THR A 67 12.70 -5.83 -8.36
CA THR A 67 13.16 -6.17 -7.02
C THR A 67 12.58 -5.22 -5.97
N VAL A 68 12.64 -5.66 -4.71
CA VAL A 68 12.26 -4.81 -3.57
C VAL A 68 13.12 -3.54 -3.54
N GLU A 69 14.39 -3.61 -3.92
CA GLU A 69 15.31 -2.47 -4.00
C GLU A 69 14.88 -1.47 -5.07
N LEU A 70 14.44 -1.94 -6.24
CA LEU A 70 13.91 -1.06 -7.28
C LEU A 70 12.64 -0.35 -6.83
N ALA A 71 11.74 -1.06 -6.14
CA ALA A 71 10.53 -0.46 -5.59
C ALA A 71 10.84 0.58 -4.49
N LYS A 72 11.78 0.27 -3.58
CA LYS A 72 12.26 1.23 -2.57
C LYS A 72 12.88 2.47 -3.22
N LYS A 73 13.69 2.28 -4.27
CA LYS A 73 14.27 3.39 -5.04
C LYS A 73 13.19 4.21 -5.75
N ASN A 74 12.21 3.55 -6.37
CA ASN A 74 11.10 4.24 -7.02
C ASN A 74 10.28 5.09 -6.03
N ASN A 75 9.97 4.53 -4.86
CA ASN A 75 9.31 5.26 -3.78
C ASN A 75 10.15 6.49 -3.40
N GLN A 76 11.45 6.32 -3.17
CA GLN A 76 12.29 7.43 -2.75
C GLN A 76 12.47 8.51 -3.81
N ASP A 77 12.70 8.12 -5.06
CA ASP A 77 12.94 9.05 -6.16
C ASP A 77 11.69 9.91 -6.47
N ASN A 78 10.47 9.44 -6.16
CA ASN A 78 9.22 10.11 -6.56
C ASN A 78 8.38 10.64 -5.37
N TYR A 79 8.57 10.11 -4.17
CA TYR A 79 7.73 10.41 -2.99
C TYR A 79 8.55 10.61 -1.71
N GLY A 80 9.88 10.70 -1.82
CA GLY A 80 10.76 10.72 -0.65
C GLY A 80 10.53 11.86 0.33
N ASP A 81 9.95 12.96 -0.13
CA ASP A 81 9.58 14.13 0.66
C ASP A 81 8.29 13.93 1.48
N VAL A 82 7.41 13.02 1.05
CA VAL A 82 6.12 12.74 1.69
C VAL A 82 6.03 11.36 2.31
N ILE A 83 7.08 10.53 2.28
CA ILE A 83 7.12 9.24 2.98
C ILE A 83 7.39 9.49 4.47
N ALA A 84 6.40 9.18 5.32
CA ALA A 84 6.54 9.24 6.77
C ALA A 84 7.24 7.99 7.32
N THR A 85 6.79 6.81 6.90
CA THR A 85 7.40 5.53 7.28
C THR A 85 7.37 4.55 6.12
N GLN A 86 8.29 3.58 6.15
CA GLN A 86 8.32 2.50 5.17
C GLN A 86 8.65 1.16 5.85
N HIS A 87 7.86 0.14 5.55
CA HIS A 87 7.93 -1.19 6.14
C HIS A 87 8.03 -2.26 5.05
N LEU A 88 8.81 -3.30 5.31
CA LEU A 88 8.88 -4.49 4.45
C LEU A 88 8.35 -5.69 5.24
N ILE A 89 7.24 -6.24 4.80
CA ILE A 89 6.51 -7.28 5.51
C ILE A 89 6.52 -8.55 4.67
N HIS A 90 6.91 -9.67 5.27
CA HIS A 90 7.02 -10.95 4.58
C HIS A 90 5.92 -11.89 5.06
N PHE A 91 5.09 -12.37 4.13
CA PHE A 91 4.03 -13.32 4.44
C PHE A 91 4.34 -14.69 3.84
N VAL A 92 4.35 -15.70 4.69
CA VAL A 92 4.26 -17.12 4.35
C VAL A 92 2.83 -17.42 3.85
N ASP A 93 1.80 -16.99 4.58
CA ASP A 93 0.41 -17.06 4.17
C ASP A 93 -0.45 -15.95 4.80
N CYS A 94 -0.58 -14.81 4.12
CA CYS A 94 -1.36 -13.67 4.61
C CYS A 94 -2.88 -13.92 4.72
N SER A 95 -3.39 -15.12 4.39
CA SER A 95 -4.76 -15.50 4.75
C SER A 95 -4.91 -15.87 6.23
N LYS A 96 -3.81 -16.12 6.93
CA LYS A 96 -3.79 -16.52 8.34
C LYS A 96 -3.81 -15.29 9.25
N ARG A 97 -4.88 -15.16 10.04
CA ARG A 97 -5.06 -14.05 10.97
C ARG A 97 -3.90 -13.86 11.94
N TRP A 98 -3.38 -14.95 12.53
CA TRP A 98 -2.27 -14.89 13.48
C TRP A 98 -0.98 -14.32 12.85
N GLU A 99 -0.76 -14.57 11.55
CA GLU A 99 0.40 -14.05 10.84
C GLU A 99 0.23 -12.55 10.59
N LEU A 100 -0.97 -12.12 10.18
CA LEU A 100 -1.28 -10.70 10.05
C LEU A 100 -1.08 -9.95 11.37
N GLU A 101 -1.62 -10.49 12.47
CA GLU A 101 -1.49 -9.90 13.81
C GLU A 101 -0.02 -9.81 14.26
N ALA A 102 0.78 -10.85 14.01
CA ALA A 102 2.20 -10.85 14.34
C ALA A 102 3.00 -9.82 13.52
N GLU A 103 2.82 -9.82 12.20
CA GLU A 103 3.62 -8.99 11.29
C GLU A 103 3.25 -7.51 11.39
N PHE A 104 1.96 -7.18 11.45
CA PHE A 104 1.53 -5.78 11.63
C PHE A 104 1.75 -5.28 13.08
N GLY A 105 1.55 -6.14 14.08
CA GLY A 105 1.79 -5.80 15.48
C GLY A 105 3.25 -5.41 15.75
N ARG A 106 4.21 -6.07 15.08
CA ARG A 106 5.64 -5.75 15.16
C ARG A 106 6.00 -4.33 14.71
N ILE A 107 5.22 -3.77 13.79
CA ILE A 107 5.42 -2.42 13.24
C ILE A 107 4.41 -1.41 13.78
N GLY A 108 3.63 -1.78 14.80
CA GLY A 108 2.66 -0.90 15.45
C GLY A 108 1.42 -0.57 14.61
N LEU A 109 1.13 -1.38 13.58
CA LEU A 109 -0.05 -1.18 12.72
C LEU A 109 -1.16 -2.18 13.04
N VAL A 110 -2.40 -1.75 12.81
CA VAL A 110 -3.57 -2.63 12.87
C VAL A 110 -3.57 -3.53 11.62
N PRO A 111 -3.85 -4.85 11.72
CA PRO A 111 -3.77 -5.79 10.60
C PRO A 111 -4.92 -5.66 9.58
N ARG A 112 -5.01 -4.51 8.89
CA ARG A 112 -6.08 -4.16 7.94
C ARG A 112 -5.73 -4.51 6.49
N LEU A 113 -5.46 -5.78 6.22
CA LEU A 113 -5.15 -6.23 4.87
C LEU A 113 -6.44 -6.45 4.05
N GLN A 114 -6.52 -5.87 2.86
CA GLN A 114 -7.56 -6.13 1.86
C GLN A 114 -6.97 -6.89 0.67
N PHE A 115 -7.76 -7.83 0.13
CA PHE A 115 -7.42 -8.64 -1.02
C PHE A 115 -8.24 -8.21 -2.24
N ASP A 116 -7.61 -8.07 -3.40
CA ASP A 116 -8.32 -7.93 -4.67
C ASP A 116 -8.27 -9.24 -5.46
N LEU A 117 -9.41 -9.94 -5.56
CA LEU A 117 -9.60 -11.15 -6.37
C LEU A 117 -8.45 -12.18 -6.28
N SER A 118 -7.79 -12.28 -5.13
CA SER A 118 -6.59 -13.10 -4.90
C SER A 118 -5.37 -12.78 -5.79
N ARG A 119 -5.30 -11.60 -6.42
CA ARG A 119 -4.16 -11.17 -7.24
C ARG A 119 -3.13 -10.41 -6.43
N PHE A 120 -3.55 -9.53 -5.56
CA PHE A 120 -2.66 -8.80 -4.67
C PHE A 120 -3.33 -8.54 -3.33
N ALA A 121 -2.50 -8.21 -2.35
CA ALA A 121 -2.91 -7.76 -1.05
C ALA A 121 -2.32 -6.39 -0.77
N PHE A 122 -3.08 -5.53 -0.09
CA PHE A 122 -2.65 -4.21 0.31
C PHE A 122 -3.24 -3.85 1.67
N TRP A 123 -2.53 -3.04 2.43
CA TRP A 123 -2.97 -2.55 3.73
C TRP A 123 -3.84 -1.30 3.58
N LYS A 124 -4.85 -1.16 4.44
CA LYS A 124 -5.72 0.01 4.49
C LYS A 124 -5.45 0.82 5.75
N PRO A 125 -5.35 2.15 5.64
CA PRO A 125 -5.08 3.01 6.79
C PRO A 125 -6.25 3.06 7.79
N ASP A 126 -7.47 2.81 7.33
CA ASP A 126 -8.69 2.81 8.13
C ASP A 126 -9.61 1.61 7.81
N ASP A 127 -10.74 1.56 8.52
CA ASP A 127 -11.71 0.45 8.43
C ASP A 127 -12.62 0.55 7.18
N ALA A 128 -12.52 1.63 6.40
CA ALA A 128 -13.25 1.79 5.15
C ALA A 128 -12.84 0.75 4.09
N VAL A 129 -13.73 0.49 3.12
CA VAL A 129 -13.43 -0.37 1.98
C VAL A 129 -12.88 0.49 0.85
N TYR A 130 -11.72 0.10 0.32
CA TYR A 130 -11.09 0.82 -0.79
C TYR A 130 -11.46 0.13 -2.09
N LEU A 131 -11.97 0.90 -3.04
CA LEU A 131 -12.38 0.42 -4.36
C LEU A 131 -11.81 1.38 -5.41
N THR A 132 -11.50 0.88 -6.60
CA THR A 132 -11.11 1.74 -7.71
C THR A 132 -12.30 2.61 -8.11
N LYS A 133 -12.19 3.92 -7.89
CA LYS A 133 -13.19 4.95 -8.19
C LYS A 133 -12.76 5.87 -9.32
N SER A 134 -11.46 5.97 -9.56
CA SER A 134 -10.89 6.70 -10.69
C SER A 134 -9.77 5.91 -11.35
N SER A 135 -9.26 6.42 -12.47
CA SER A 135 -8.13 5.81 -13.17
C SER A 135 -7.20 6.91 -13.66
N PRO A 136 -5.87 6.69 -13.61
CA PRO A 136 -4.91 7.60 -14.20
C PRO A 136 -5.23 7.85 -15.68
N LYS A 137 -5.20 9.11 -16.11
CA LYS A 137 -5.32 9.48 -17.53
C LYS A 137 -4.04 9.17 -18.30
#